data_AF-A0A845MPL2-F1
#
_entry.id   AF-A0A845MPL2-F1
#
_cell.length_a   1.000
_cell.length_b   1.000
_cell.length_c   1.000
_cell.angle_alpha   90.00
_cell.angle_beta   90.00
_cell.angle_gamma   90.00
#
_symmetry.space_group_name_H-M   'P 1'
#
loop_
_entity.id
_entity.type
_entity.pdbx_description
1 polymer ?
#
loop_
_entity_poly.entity_id
_entity_poly.type
_entity_poly.pdbx_seq_one_letter_code
_entity_poly.pdbx_strand_id
1 'polypeptide(L)' 'MLKCKDAVERADALVDGTPLSWRERFALRMHLLMCHHCRRYVHQLRALVTSLRRPPPEAVSQEKVDAVLDELDKTP' A
#
# COMPACT_ATOMS: atom_id res chain seq x y z
N MET A 1 12.13 0.23 -23.97
CA MET A 1 11.25 1.35 -23.59
C MET A 1 10.08 0.77 -22.82
N LEU A 2 10.02 0.97 -21.51
CA LEU A 2 8.78 0.74 -20.77
C LEU A 2 7.78 1.81 -21.21
N LYS A 3 6.59 1.41 -21.62
CA LYS A 3 5.51 2.36 -21.85
C LYS A 3 5.03 2.86 -20.50
N CYS A 4 4.56 4.11 -20.45
CA CYS A 4 3.97 4.67 -19.23
C CYS A 4 2.86 3.76 -18.67
N LYS A 5 2.15 3.04 -19.55
CA LYS A 5 1.13 2.05 -19.19
C LYS A 5 1.71 0.88 -18.39
N ASP A 6 2.82 0.30 -18.83
CA ASP A 6 3.50 -0.79 -18.14
C ASP A 6 4.01 -0.35 -16.75
N ALA A 7 4.39 0.92 -16.62
CA ALA A 7 4.81 1.50 -15.35
C ALA A 7 3.63 1.70 -14.38
N VAL A 8 2.43 2.01 -14.90
CA VAL A 8 1.20 2.15 -14.12
C VAL A 8 0.68 0.77 -13.69
N GLU A 9 0.64 -0.22 -14.58
CA GLU A 9 0.22 -1.59 -14.24
C GLU A 9 1.09 -2.23 -13.15
N ARG A 10 2.36 -1.81 -13.04
CA ARG A 10 3.30 -2.28 -12.02
C ARG A 10 3.39 -1.37 -10.80
N ALA A 11 2.67 -0.26 -10.79
CA ALA A 11 2.72 0.72 -9.70
C ALA A 11 2.08 0.18 -8.43
N ASP A 12 1.01 -0.61 -8.54
CA ASP A 12 0.37 -1.26 -7.38
C ASP A 12 1.35 -2.21 -6.69
N ALA A 13 2.04 -3.08 -7.45
CA ALA A 13 3.10 -3.94 -6.92
C ALA A 13 4.26 -3.15 -6.26
N LEU A 14 4.56 -1.95 -6.79
CA LEU A 14 5.59 -1.07 -6.21
C LEU A 14 5.15 -0.49 -4.86
N VAL A 15 3.86 -0.23 -4.68
CA VAL A 15 3.32 0.46 -3.50
C VAL A 15 2.86 -0.53 -2.43
N ASP A 16 2.35 -1.70 -2.82
CA ASP A 16 1.97 -2.77 -1.90
C ASP A 16 3.15 -3.60 -1.40
N GLY A 17 4.31 -3.50 -2.07
CA GLY A 17 5.54 -4.18 -1.63
C GLY A 17 5.66 -5.62 -2.12
N THR A 18 4.86 -6.01 -3.12
CA THR A 18 5.01 -7.28 -3.84
C THR A 18 6.44 -7.42 -4.37
N PRO A 19 7.07 -8.60 -4.34
CA PRO A 19 8.43 -8.76 -4.81
C PRO A 19 8.53 -8.57 -6.34
N LEU A 20 8.89 -7.35 -6.77
CA LEU A 20 9.34 -7.11 -8.14
C LEU A 20 10.76 -7.66 -8.34
N SER A 21 11.03 -8.20 -9.53
CA SER A 21 12.38 -8.63 -9.91
C SER A 21 13.34 -7.43 -9.97
N TRP A 22 14.62 -7.64 -9.65
CA TRP A 22 15.64 -6.58 -9.64
C TRP A 22 15.75 -5.80 -10.96
N ARG A 23 15.60 -6.50 -12.10
CA ARG A 23 15.60 -5.89 -13.45
C ARG A 23 14.43 -4.92 -13.64
N GLU A 24 13.27 -5.26 -13.10
CA GLU A 24 12.04 -4.46 -13.21
C GLU A 24 12.14 -3.20 -12.36
N ARG A 25 12.70 -3.33 -11.14
CA ARG A 25 13.01 -2.17 -10.28
C ARG A 25 13.94 -1.18 -10.98
N PHE A 26 15.00 -1.67 -11.62
CA PHE A 26 15.95 -0.82 -12.33
C PHE A 26 15.28 -0.11 -13.52
N ALA A 27 14.54 -0.85 -14.33
CA ALA A 27 13.87 -0.31 -15.51
C ALA A 27 12.79 0.73 -15.15
N LEU A 28 12.03 0.50 -14.07
CA LEU A 28 11.06 1.47 -13.54
C LEU A 28 11.75 2.72 -13.01
N ARG A 29 12.87 2.58 -12.28
CA ARG A 29 13.64 3.71 -11.74
C ARG A 29 14.21 4.59 -12.85
N MET A 30 14.77 3.97 -13.90
CA MET A 30 15.23 4.68 -15.09
C MET A 30 14.08 5.42 -15.79
N HIS A 31 12.91 4.81 -15.90
CA HIS A 31 11.75 5.45 -16.51
C HIS A 31 11.24 6.65 -15.68
N LEU A 32 11.16 6.52 -14.35
CA LEU A 32 10.77 7.61 -13.45
C LEU A 32 11.77 8.77 -13.45
N LEU A 33 13.04 8.51 -13.79
CA LEU A 33 14.06 9.55 -13.96
C LEU A 33 13.83 10.37 -15.24
N MET A 34 13.35 9.72 -16.31
CA MET A 34 13.13 10.36 -17.62
C MET A 34 11.72 10.93 -17.80
N CYS A 35 10.72 10.38 -17.12
CA CYS A 35 9.31 10.74 -17.28
C CYS A 35 8.74 11.42 -16.02
N HIS A 36 8.56 12.75 -16.10
CA HIS A 36 8.00 13.54 -15.02
C HIS A 36 6.54 13.18 -14.68
N HIS A 37 5.73 12.80 -15.67
CA HIS A 37 4.33 12.40 -15.45
C HIS A 37 4.23 11.16 -14.57
N CYS A 38 5.00 10.12 -14.89
CA CYS A 38 5.05 8.89 -14.09
C CYS A 38 5.58 9.17 -12.68
N ARG A 39 6.56 10.07 -12.54
CA ARG A 39 7.06 10.49 -11.22
C ARG A 39 5.96 11.13 -10.36
N ARG A 40 5.17 12.04 -10.93
CA ARG A 40 4.04 12.68 -10.24
C ARG A 40 2.96 11.67 -9.87
N TYR A 41 2.62 10.78 -10.80
CA TYR A 41 1.64 9.72 -10.58
C TYR A 41 2.03 8.81 -9.40
N VAL A 42 3.25 8.26 -9.41
CA VAL A 42 3.71 7.37 -8.33
C VAL A 42 3.77 8.09 -6.98
N HIS A 43 4.10 9.38 -6.98
CA HIS A 43 4.09 10.18 -5.75
C HIS A 43 2.68 10.32 -5.17
N GLN A 44 1.68 10.63 -6.00
CA GLN A 44 0.27 10.69 -5.60
C GLN A 44 -0.25 9.34 -5.14
N LEU A 45 0.09 8.26 -5.85
CA LEU A 45 -0.32 6.91 -5.49
C LEU A 45 0.25 6.50 -4.12
N ARG A 46 1.52 6.80 -3.85
CA ARG A 46 2.13 6.56 -2.53
C ARG A 46 1.43 7.33 -1.42
N ALA A 47 1.09 8.60 -1.65
CA ALA A 47 0.38 9.40 -0.67
C ALA A 47 -1.01 8.80 -0.38
N LEU A 48 -1.73 8.38 -1.42
CA LEU A 48 -3.03 7.73 -1.30
C LEU A 48 -2.93 6.42 -0.53
N VAL A 49 -2.02 5.51 -0.90
CA VAL A 49 -1.88 4.23 -0.17
C VAL A 49 -1.39 4.43 1.25
N THR A 50 -0.51 5.41 1.49
CA THR A 50 -0.08 5.73 2.87
C THR A 50 -1.25 6.24 3.71
N SER A 51 -2.13 7.06 3.13
CA SER A 51 -3.34 7.54 3.83
C SER A 51 -4.37 6.42 4.08
N LEU A 52 -4.44 5.43 3.19
CA LEU A 52 -5.34 4.29 3.29
C LEU A 52 -4.77 3.15 4.15
N ARG A 53 -3.44 3.06 4.30
CA ARG A 53 -2.78 2.13 5.21
C ARG A 53 -3.12 2.53 6.65
N ARG A 54 -4.27 2.05 7.11
CA ARG A 54 -4.56 1.95 8.53
C ARG A 54 -3.47 1.04 9.13
N PRO A 55 -2.77 1.44 10.20
CA PRO A 55 -1.91 0.49 10.91
C PRO A 55 -2.75 -0.76 11.21
N PRO A 56 -2.19 -1.97 11.05
CA PRO A 56 -2.91 -3.17 11.46
C PRO A 56 -3.43 -2.89 12.87
N PRO A 57 -4.72 -3.11 13.15
CA PRO A 57 -5.24 -2.89 14.49
C PRO A 57 -4.32 -3.63 15.44
N GLU A 58 -3.87 -2.96 16.51
CA GLU A 58 -3.13 -3.64 17.57
C GLU A 58 -3.88 -4.93 17.87
N ALA A 59 -3.16 -6.06 17.88
CA ALA A 59 -3.77 -7.34 18.16
C ALA A 59 -4.46 -7.24 19.53
N VAL A 60 -5.78 -7.08 19.50
CA VAL A 60 -6.58 -6.92 20.71
C VAL A 60 -6.45 -8.25 21.45
N SER A 61 -6.05 -8.21 22.73
CA SER A 61 -5.97 -9.43 23.53
C SER A 61 -7.36 -10.08 23.61
N GLN A 62 -7.39 -11.41 23.62
CA GLN A 62 -8.65 -12.16 23.76
C GLN A 62 -9.44 -11.69 24.98
N GLU A 63 -8.74 -11.39 26.07
CA GLU A 63 -9.28 -10.83 27.31
C GLU A 63 -10.05 -9.51 27.12
N LYS A 64 -9.59 -8.63 26.22
CA LYS A 64 -10.28 -7.37 25.88
C LYS A 64 -11.51 -7.62 25.01
N VAL A 65 -11.48 -8.64 24.15
CA VAL A 65 -12.63 -9.04 23.32
C VAL A 65 -13.73 -9.58 24.22
N ASP A 66 -13.39 -10.50 25.12
CA ASP A 66 -14.34 -11.13 26.05
C ASP A 66 -14.98 -10.09 26.99
N ALA A 67 -14.19 -9.14 27.51
CA ALA A 67 -14.70 -8.06 28.36
C ALA A 67 -15.73 -7.16 27.65
N VAL A 68 -15.53 -6.87 26.36
CA VAL A 68 -16.49 -6.07 25.58
C VAL A 68 -17.77 -6.86 25.30
N LEU A 69 -17.67 -8.15 25.01
CA LEU A 69 -18.83 -9.02 24.81
C LEU A 69 -19.69 -9.13 26.07
N ASP A 70 -19.04 -9.31 27.23
CA ASP A 70 -19.71 -9.33 28.52
C ASP A 70 -20.42 -8.01 28.86
N GLU A 71 -19.89 -6.86 28.43
CA GLU A 71 -20.50 -5.54 28.63
C GLU A 71 -21.77 -5.38 27.75
N LEU A 72 -21.71 -5.88 26.51
CA LEU A 72 -22.83 -5.84 25.57
C LEU A 72 -23.98 -6.75 26.03
N ASP A 73 -23.68 -7.94 26.55
CA ASP A 73 -24.68 -8.89 27.07
C ASP A 73 -25.35 -8.41 28.37
N LYS A 74 -24.74 -7.47 29.09
CA LYS A 74 -25.31 -6.84 30.30
C LYS A 74 -26.23 -5.66 30.01
N THR A 75 -26.27 -5.18 28.76
CA THR A 75 -27.16 -4.08 28.36
C THR A 75 -28.52 -4.68 27.96
N PRO A 76 -29.63 -4.40 28.68
CA PRO A 76 -30.94 -4.98 28.41
C PRO A 76 -31.61 -4.47 27.12
#